data_AF-A0A5C4TDD3-F1
#
_entry.id   AF-A0A5C4TDD3-F1
#
_cell.length_a   1.000
_cell.length_b   1.000
_cell.length_c   1.000
_cell.angle_alpha   90.00
_cell.angle_beta   90.00
_cell.angle_gamma   90.00
#
_symmetry.space_group_name_H-M   'P 1'
#
loop_
_entity.id
_entity.type
_entity.pdbx_description
1 polymer ?
#
loop_
_entity_poly.entity_id
_entity_poly.type
_entity_poly.pdbx_seq_one_letter_code
_entity_poly.pdbx_strand_id
1 'polypeptide(L)' 'MMWQNLLSNDRIEVRFDKSDKTAMLEVNDGGLVPSYMTIRLDVAELDELLAALREARRLMES' A
#
# COMPACT_ATOMS: atom_id res chain seq x y z
N MET A 1 -10.04 -11.48 12.71
CA MET A 1 -9.43 -10.47 11.82
C MET A 1 -10.36 -9.29 11.70
N MET A 2 -9.90 -8.09 12.11
CA MET A 2 -10.64 -6.84 11.92
C MET A 2 -9.71 -5.89 11.17
N TRP A 3 -9.85 -5.86 9.85
CA TRP A 3 -9.10 -4.97 8.98
C TRP A 3 -9.55 -3.53 9.22
N GLN A 4 -8.59 -2.63 9.41
CA GLN A 4 -8.83 -1.20 9.44
C GLN A 4 -8.41 -0.59 8.10
N ASN A 5 -9.36 0.01 7.38
CA ASN A 5 -9.06 0.72 6.14
C ASN A 5 -8.37 2.05 6.47
N LEU A 6 -7.21 2.29 5.87
CA LEU A 6 -6.40 3.49 6.04
C LEU A 6 -6.48 4.41 4.80
N LEU A 7 -6.55 3.81 3.62
CA LEU A 7 -6.74 4.50 2.34
C LEU A 7 -7.60 3.62 1.43
N SER A 8 -8.52 4.22 0.68
CA SER A 8 -9.28 3.53 -0.37
C SER A 8 -9.62 4.52 -1.48
N ASN A 9 -9.15 4.26 -2.70
CA ASN A 9 -9.56 4.95 -3.92
C ASN A 9 -9.61 3.95 -5.09
N ASP A 10 -9.93 4.44 -6.29
CA ASP A 10 -10.13 3.60 -7.48
C ASP A 10 -8.89 2.78 -7.90
N ARG A 11 -7.69 3.16 -7.44
CA ARG A 11 -6.42 2.54 -7.85
C ARG A 11 -5.64 1.89 -6.72
N ILE A 12 -5.84 2.33 -5.48
CA ILE A 12 -5.02 1.91 -4.34
C ILE A 12 -5.91 1.76 -3.10
N GLU A 13 -5.70 0.65 -2.40
CA GLU A 13 -6.25 0.43 -1.06
C GLU A 13 -5.13 0.08 -0.07
N VAL A 14 -5.18 0.66 1.12
CA VAL A 14 -4.27 0.32 2.21
C VAL A 14 -5.10 -0.08 3.42
N ARG A 15 -4.87 -1.29 3.92
CA ARG A 15 -5.51 -1.83 5.13
C ARG A 15 -4.47 -2.22 6.17
N PHE A 16 -4.85 -2.17 7.44
CA PHE A 16 -4.04 -2.63 8.56
C PHE A 16 -4.73 -3.79 9.28
N ASP A 17 -4.02 -4.89 9.52
CA ASP A 17 -4.50 -5.94 10.41
C ASP A 17 -4.04 -5.69 11.85
N LYS A 18 -5.02 -5.49 12.75
CA LYS A 18 -4.74 -5.35 14.18
C LYS A 18 -4.25 -6.65 14.82
N SER A 19 -4.62 -7.82 14.30
CA SER A 19 -4.14 -9.10 14.86
C SER A 19 -2.68 -9.34 14.55
N ASP A 20 -2.30 -9.22 13.28
CA ASP A 20 -0.97 -9.60 12.81
C ASP A 20 0.00 -8.42 12.74
N LYS A 21 -0.47 -7.20 13.06
CA LYS A 21 0.29 -5.94 12.94
C LYS A 21 0.94 -5.75 11.57
N THR A 22 0.28 -6.21 10.52
CA THR A 22 0.75 -6.10 9.14
C THR A 22 -0.05 -5.04 8.39
N ALA A 23 0.64 -4.35 7.47
CA ALA A 23 0.00 -3.51 6.48
C ALA A 23 -0.26 -4.34 5.21
N MET A 24 -1.37 -4.06 4.56
CA MET A 24 -1.74 -4.61 3.27
C MET A 24 -1.91 -3.48 2.27
N LEU A 25 -1.13 -3.49 1.20
CA LEU A 25 -1.28 -2.60 0.05
C LEU A 25 -1.89 -3.39 -1.10
N GLU A 26 -3.01 -2.91 -1.62
CA GLU A 26 -3.65 -3.42 -2.82
C GLU A 26 -3.58 -2.37 -3.92
N VAL A 27 -3.08 -2.76 -5.09
CA VAL A 27 -3.03 -1.90 -6.28
C VAL A 27 -3.97 -2.47 -7.33
N ASN A 28 -4.80 -1.61 -7.90
CA ASN A 28 -5.73 -1.89 -8.98
C ASN A 28 -5.39 -0.99 -10.17
N ASP A 29 -5.05 -1.57 -11.33
CA ASP A 29 -4.74 -0.76 -12.52
C ASP A 29 -5.98 -0.19 -13.24
N GLY A 30 -7.18 -0.64 -12.88
CA GLY A 30 -8.43 -0.18 -13.47
C GLY A 30 -8.74 -0.73 -14.86
N GLY A 31 -7.94 -1.67 -15.38
CA GLY A 31 -8.19 -2.38 -16.63
C GLY A 31 -9.48 -3.22 -16.64
N LEU A 32 -9.86 -3.70 -17.84
CA LEU A 32 -11.04 -4.56 -18.10
C LEU A 32 -11.09 -5.82 -17.21
N VAL A 33 -9.93 -6.27 -16.72
CA VAL A 33 -9.78 -7.28 -15.67
C VAL A 33 -8.86 -6.67 -14.62
N PRO A 34 -9.35 -6.34 -13.43
CA PRO A 34 -8.51 -5.76 -12.41
C PRO A 34 -7.43 -6.77 -11.99
N SER A 35 -6.17 -6.40 -12.22
CA SER A 35 -5.02 -7.13 -11.71
C SER A 35 -4.72 -6.61 -10.32
N TYR A 36 -5.14 -7.36 -9.31
CA TYR A 36 -4.88 -7.02 -7.92
C TYR A 36 -3.51 -7.56 -7.49
N MET A 37 -2.63 -6.67 -7.06
CA MET A 37 -1.41 -7.05 -6.36
C MET A 37 -1.60 -6.77 -4.87
N THR A 38 -1.59 -7.83 -4.05
CA THR A 38 -1.61 -7.71 -2.60
C THR A 38 -0.20 -7.83 -2.05
N ILE A 39 0.29 -6.79 -1.38
CA ILE A 39 1.59 -6.78 -0.71
C ILE A 39 1.33 -6.72 0.80
N ARG A 40 1.85 -7.71 1.54
CA ARG A 40 1.89 -7.69 3.00
C ARG A 40 3.27 -7.21 3.43
N LEU A 41 3.30 -6.21 4.29
CA LEU A 41 4.52 -5.58 4.77
C LEU A 41 4.52 -5.64 6.30
N ASP A 42 5.66 -6.04 6.86
CA ASP A 42 5.96 -5.77 8.26
C ASP A 42 6.38 -4.30 8.46
N VAL A 43 6.76 -3.94 9.70
CA VAL A 43 7.14 -2.56 10.03
C VAL A 43 8.42 -2.12 9.31
N ALA A 44 9.43 -2.99 9.20
CA ALA A 44 10.70 -2.64 8.58
C ALA A 44 10.55 -2.48 7.06
N GLU A 45 9.85 -3.42 6.42
CA GLU A 45 9.56 -3.36 4.99
C GLU A 45 8.69 -2.14 4.64
N LEU A 46 7.73 -1.79 5.52
CA LEU A 46 6.91 -0.58 5.35
C LEU A 46 7.76 0.69 5.45
N ASP A 47 8.69 0.77 6.40
CA ASP A 47 9.59 1.91 6.56
C ASP A 47 10.50 2.11 5.33
N GLU A 48 11.05 1.01 4.79
CA GLU A 48 11.84 1.02 3.54
C GLU A 48 11.01 1.51 2.35
N LEU A 49 9.78 1.00 2.18
CA LEU A 49 8.88 1.43 1.12
C LEU A 49 8.54 2.92 1.25
N LEU A 50 8.27 3.40 2.46
CA LEU A 50 7.99 4.82 2.71
C LEU A 50 9.18 5.71 2.36
N ALA A 51 10.41 5.29 2.68
CA ALA A 51 11.62 6.01 2.33
C ALA A 51 11.78 6.13 0.80
N ALA A 52 11.59 5.02 0.07
CA ALA A 52 11.67 5.01 -1.39
C ALA A 52 10.58 5.88 -2.04
N LEU A 53 9.34 5.80 -1.57
CA LEU A 53 8.23 6.61 -2.09
C LEU A 53 8.42 8.11 -1.85
N ARG A 54 8.96 8.50 -0.70
CA ARG A 54 9.30 9.90 -0.39
C ARG A 54 10.37 10.44 -1.34
N GLU A 55 11.40 9.65 -1.61
CA GLU A 55 12.46 10.05 -2.53
C GLU A 55 11.93 10.17 -3.98
N ALA A 56 11.11 9.21 -4.43
CA ALA A 56 10.46 9.29 -5.73
C ALA A 56 9.62 10.56 -5.88
N ARG A 57 8.84 10.92 -4.85
CA ARG A 57 8.06 12.17 -4.84
C ARG A 57 8.95 13.40 -4.97
N ARG A 58 10.07 13.45 -4.25
CA ARG A 58 11.05 14.55 -4.33
C ARG A 58 11.61 14.70 -5.74
N LEU A 59 11.93 13.57 -6.40
CA LEU A 59 12.44 13.55 -7.78
C LEU A 59 11.40 14.00 -8.81
N MET A 60 10.11 13.75 -8.59
CA MET A 60 9.05 14.21 -9.49
C MET A 60 8.84 15.74 -9.50
N GLU A 61 9.35 16.43 -8.48
CA GLU A 61 9.27 17.90 -8.35
C GLU A 61 10.58 18.59 -8.82
N SER A 62 11.55 17.82 -9.32
CA SER A 62 12.85 18.28 -9.84
C SER A 62 12.79 18.57 -11.33
#